data_AF-A0A3P1T4T7-F1
#
_entry.id   AF-A0A3P1T4T7-F1
#
_cell.length_a   1.000
_cell.length_b   1.000
_cell.length_c   1.000
_cell.angle_alpha   90.00
_cell.angle_beta   90.00
_cell.angle_gamma   90.00
#
_symmetry.space_group_name_H-M   'P 1'
#
loop_
_entity.id
_entity.type
_entity.pdbx_description
1 polymer ?
#
loop_
_entity_poly.entity_id
_entity_poly.type
_entity_poly.pdbx_seq_one_letter_code
_entity_poly.pdbx_strand_id
1 'polypeptide(L)' 'MTRFTALLDACSLVPVTLADTLLRLADAGLFRPLWSDEILDEMTRAVVHMHPHLADRVQHRVQTM' A
#
# COMPACT_ATOMS: atom_id res chain seq x y z
N MET A 1 20.77 -14.00 -2.49
CA MET A 1 19.64 -14.68 -1.82
C MET A 1 18.37 -14.02 -2.28
N THR A 2 17.42 -14.78 -2.82
CA THR A 2 16.08 -14.28 -3.16
C THR A 2 15.33 -14.00 -1.86
N ARG A 3 14.94 -12.74 -1.62
CA ARG A 3 14.06 -12.40 -0.50
C ARG A 3 12.68 -13.02 -0.77
N PHE A 4 12.02 -13.55 0.26
CA PHE A 4 10.64 -13.99 0.17
C PHE A 4 9.79 -12.87 -0.46
N THR A 5 8.92 -13.18 -1.41
CA THR A 5 8.14 -12.18 -2.14
C THR A 5 6.68 -12.31 -1.76
N ALA A 6 6.02 -11.19 -1.44
CA ALA A 6 4.61 -11.16 -1.09
C ALA A 6 3.89 -10.09 -1.93
N LEU A 7 2.77 -10.49 -2.55
CA LEU A 7 1.83 -9.57 -3.17
C LEU A 7 0.94 -9.00 -2.06
N LEU A 8 0.92 -7.67 -1.92
CA LEU A 8 0.07 -6.97 -0.96
C LEU A 8 -1.24 -6.63 -1.65
N ASP A 9 -2.36 -6.99 -1.03
CA ASP A 9 -3.70 -6.69 -1.54
C ASP A 9 -4.17 -5.30 -1.09
N ALA A 10 -5.16 -4.74 -1.78
CA ALA A 10 -5.73 -3.42 -1.48
C ALA A 10 -6.20 -3.34 -0.03
N CYS A 11 -6.85 -4.39 0.48
CA CYS A 11 -7.33 -4.44 1.87
C CYS A 11 -6.20 -4.33 2.91
N SER A 12 -4.98 -4.76 2.57
CA SER A 12 -3.80 -4.65 3.44
C SER A 12 -3.13 -3.28 3.37
N LEU A 13 -3.37 -2.54 2.28
CA LEU A 13 -2.81 -1.20 2.05
C LEU A 13 -3.74 -0.06 2.52
N VAL A 14 -5.03 -0.35 2.72
CA VAL A 14 -6.04 0.62 3.16
C VAL A 14 -5.78 1.13 4.60
N PRO A 15 -5.66 0.28 5.65
CA PRO A 15 -5.34 0.76 6.99
C PRO A 15 -3.90 1.28 7.03
N VAL A 16 -3.73 2.59 7.27
CA VAL A 16 -2.40 3.24 7.19
C VAL A 16 -1.35 2.60 8.10
N THR A 17 -1.74 2.18 9.32
CA THR A 17 -0.83 1.55 10.28
C THR A 17 -0.36 0.17 9.81
N LEU A 18 -1.25 -0.62 9.20
CA LEU A 18 -0.89 -1.94 8.67
C LEU A 18 0.04 -1.78 7.47
N ALA A 19 -0.31 -0.89 6.54
CA ALA A 19 0.50 -0.63 5.37
C ALA A 19 1.91 -0.13 5.73
N ASP A 20 2.02 0.85 6.64
CA ASP A 20 3.32 1.35 7.13
C ASP A 20 4.14 0.23 7.79
N THR A 21 3.51 -0.62 8.61
CA THR A 21 4.19 -1.77 9.21
C THR A 21 4.75 -2.71 8.15
N LEU A 22 3.94 -3.11 7.16
CA LEU A 22 4.36 -4.02 6.09
C LEU A 22 5.49 -3.42 5.24
N LEU A 23 5.39 -2.13 4.89
CA LEU A 23 6.41 -1.44 4.10
C LEU A 23 7.73 -1.28 4.89
N ARG A 24 7.68 -1.00 6.19
CA ARG A 24 8.89 -0.96 7.04
C ARG A 24 9.57 -2.32 7.17
N LEU A 25 8.80 -3.41 7.26
CA LEU A 25 9.34 -4.77 7.27
C LEU A 25 9.99 -5.12 5.93
N ALA A 26 9.39 -4.68 4.82
CA ALA A 26 9.98 -4.79 3.49
C ALA A 26 11.29 -3.98 3.37
N ASP A 27 11.31 -2.74 3.87
CA ASP A 27 12.48 -1.85 3.87
C ASP A 27 13.64 -2.43 4.73
N ALA A 28 13.30 -2.99 5.90
CA ALA A 28 14.23 -3.76 6.73
C ALA A 28 14.70 -5.09 6.09
N GLY A 29 14.12 -5.46 4.95
CA GLY A 29 14.57 -6.56 4.11
C GLY A 29 14.05 -7.93 4.46
N LEU A 30 12.97 -8.01 5.23
CA LEU A 30 12.33 -9.27 5.59
C LEU A 30 11.63 -9.92 4.40
N PHE A 31 11.10 -9.12 3.47
CA PHE A 31 10.49 -9.60 2.23
C PHE A 31 10.55 -8.55 1.11
N ARG A 32 10.24 -8.95 -0.13
CA ARG A 32 10.04 -8.07 -1.27
C ARG A 32 8.53 -7.87 -1.48
N PRO A 33 8.00 -6.66 -1.30
CA PRO A 33 6.60 -6.39 -1.54
C PRO A 33 6.34 -6.23 -3.04
N LEU A 34 5.13 -6.59 -3.46
CA LEU A 34 4.60 -6.35 -4.79
C LEU A 34 3.17 -5.82 -4.67
N TRP A 35 2.76 -5.03 -5.66
CA TRP A 35 1.38 -4.61 -5.91
C TRP A 35 1.27 -4.26 -7.40
N SER A 36 0.05 -4.28 -7.93
CA SER A 36 -0.25 -3.79 -9.28
C SER A 36 -0.90 -2.42 -9.22
N ASP A 37 -0.94 -1.72 -10.36
CA ASP A 37 -1.70 -0.47 -10.48
C ASP A 37 -3.18 -0.68 -10.13
N GLU A 38 -3.77 -1.82 -10.48
CA GLU A 38 -5.15 -2.17 -10.15
C GLU A 38 -5.39 -2.26 -8.63
N ILE A 39 -4.43 -2.82 -7.88
CA ILE A 39 -4.48 -2.88 -6.42
C ILE A 39 -4.37 -1.48 -5.81
N LEU A 40 -3.50 -0.62 -6.34
CA LEU A 40 -3.36 0.75 -5.87
C LEU A 40 -4.61 1.58 -6.18
N ASP A 41 -5.24 1.35 -7.33
CA ASP A 41 -6.51 1.97 -7.71
C ASP A 41 -7.66 1.55 -6.79
N GLU A 42 -7.76 0.26 -6.47
CA GLU A 42 -8.76 -0.24 -5.52
C GLU A 42 -8.56 0.34 -4.12
N MET A 43 -7.32 0.31 -3.62
CA MET A 43 -6.97 0.92 -2.34
C MET A 43 -7.31 2.43 -2.33
N THR A 44 -7.02 3.14 -3.41
CA THR A 44 -7.34 4.56 -3.54
C THR A 44 -8.85 4.79 -3.47
N ARG A 45 -9.64 4.04 -4.26
CA ARG A 45 -11.11 4.14 -4.24
C ARG A 45 -11.67 3.86 -2.85
N ALA A 46 -11.17 2.82 -2.17
CA ALA A 46 -11.61 2.45 -0.82
C ALA A 46 -11.32 3.56 0.20
N VAL A 47 -10.10 4.13 0.21
CA VAL A 47 -9.74 5.21 1.14
C VAL A 47 -10.55 6.48 0.85
N VAL A 48 -10.70 6.87 -0.42
CA VAL A 48 -11.49 8.06 -0.79
C VAL A 48 -12.97 7.88 -0.45
N HIS A 49 -13.52 6.67 -0.59
CA HIS A 49 -14.88 6.37 -0.19
C HIS A 49 -15.11 6.58 1.32
N MET A 50 -14.18 6.10 2.16
CA MET A 50 -14.29 6.25 3.62
C MET A 50 -13.91 7.66 4.11
N HIS A 51 -12.99 8.32 3.41
CA HIS A 51 -12.44 9.61 3.78
C HIS A 51 -12.28 10.52 2.55
N PRO A 52 -13.38 11.12 2.05
CA PRO A 52 -13.35 11.91 0.81
C PRO A 52 -12.37 13.08 0.82
N HIS A 53 -12.16 13.70 1.98
CA HIS A 53 -11.24 14.82 2.18
C HIS A 53 -9.74 14.43 2.08
N LEU A 54 -9.43 13.15 1.88
CA LEU A 54 -8.06 12.65 1.74
C LEU A 54 -7.65 12.39 0.28
N ALA A 55 -8.51 12.65 -0.71
CA ALA A 55 -8.24 12.31 -2.11
C ALA A 55 -6.85 12.74 -2.58
N ASP A 56 -6.48 14.00 -2.36
CA ASP A 56 -5.16 14.52 -2.76
C ASP A 56 -4.00 13.85 -2.01
N ARG A 57 -4.19 13.53 -0.71
CA ARG A 57 -3.17 12.86 0.11
C ARG A 57 -2.96 11.40 -0.30
N VAL A 58 -4.03 10.71 -0.70
CA VAL A 58 -3.96 9.32 -1.18
C VAL A 58 -3.23 9.26 -2.51
N GLN A 59 -3.51 10.18 -3.43
CA GLN A 59 -2.80 10.28 -4.72
C GLN A 59 -1.30 10.51 -4.51
N HIS A 60 -0.92 11.39 -3.58
CA HIS A 60 0.48 11.61 -3.25
C HIS A 60 1.15 10.35 -2.69
N ARG A 61 0.46 9.60 -1.82
CA ARG A 61 0.98 8.34 -1.26
C ARG A 61 1.27 7.32 -2.36
N VAL A 62 0.36 7.12 -3.31
CA VAL A 62 0.51 6.17 -4.43
C VAL A 62 1.74 6.50 -5.28
N GLN A 63 2.05 7.77 -5.51
CA GLN A 63 3.23 8.20 -6.29
C GLN A 63 4.57 7.91 -5.60
N THR A 64 4.56 7.70 -4.27
CA THR A 64 5.77 7.47 -3.46
C THR A 64 6.00 6.00 -3.09
N MET A 65 5.07 5.11 -3.45
CA MET A 65 5.17 3.67 -3.22
C MET A 65 5.90 3.00 -4.39
#